data_AF-A0A4Q0SV50-F1
#
_entry.id   AF-A0A4Q0SV50-F1
#
_cell.length_a   1.000
_cell.length_b   1.000
_cell.length_c   1.000
_cell.angle_alpha   90.00
_cell.angle_beta   90.00
_cell.angle_gamma   90.00
#
_symmetry.space_group_name_H-M   'P 1'
#
loop_
_entity.id
_entity.type
_entity.pdbx_description
1 polymer ?
#
loop_
_entity_poly.entity_id
_entity_poly.type
_entity_poly.pdbx_seq_one_letter_code
_entity_poly.pdbx_strand_id
1 'polypeptide(L)'
;MTTHDFALFSAILRADFVSFVYRCFLHLNPGAEFLPNWHIQAIAYQLERVRRGELTRLIINMPPRYLKSITVSVAFSAFLLGLAPSRRIIAISYGDELSAKHASDFRSIVHAEWYRRAFPNMRIARSTESELITTRRGSRKTTSVSGTLTGLGGDLILIDDPQKPVDAQSEARRTGINQWVTNTLMSRLDNKQTSAVILVMQRVHLDDLSGFLASSSDEWEVLSLPAIAETDAAVPIGPNQFHLRKAGDALHPAHESIEMLRKLQQTLGPDVFAAQYQQAPVPAGGAMIKRDWLRYYDDAPPRDVLGCRIIQSWDTAAKNGAQNDWSVCTTWQVADGNYYLLDLVRGRFEYPVLRDTALELARRFKPHEILIEEASTGIALAQELGDHADCFVNPIKVDHDKIGRVYVQQGKFAAGRVWFPRNAPFLAELEMELLTFPQGRHDDQVDSISQALAYEDNGYDYTFSWL
;
A
#
# COMPACT_ATOMS: atom_id res chain seq x y z
N MET A 1 -33.20 30.83 -21.48
CA MET A 1 -33.72 29.76 -20.61
C MET A 1 -35.02 30.23 -19.99
N THR A 2 -36.06 29.42 -20.11
CA THR A 2 -37.35 29.62 -19.47
C THR A 2 -37.26 29.33 -17.95
N THR A 3 -38.27 29.72 -17.18
CA THR A 3 -38.39 29.34 -15.76
C THR A 3 -38.40 27.82 -15.58
N HIS A 4 -38.99 27.09 -16.53
CA HIS A 4 -39.01 25.63 -16.54
C HIS A 4 -37.60 25.04 -16.72
N ASP A 5 -36.80 25.59 -17.64
CA ASP A 5 -35.41 25.14 -17.88
C ASP A 5 -34.56 25.29 -16.62
N PHE A 6 -34.71 26.40 -15.89
CA PHE A 6 -33.97 26.63 -14.65
C PHE A 6 -34.41 25.70 -13.52
N ALA A 7 -35.69 25.37 -13.43
CA ALA A 7 -36.20 24.41 -12.47
C ALA A 7 -35.68 22.99 -12.75
N LEU A 8 -35.71 22.57 -14.02
CA LEU A 8 -35.16 21.30 -14.47
C LEU A 8 -33.64 21.22 -14.21
N PHE A 9 -32.89 22.24 -14.60
CA PHE A 9 -31.46 22.32 -14.34
C PHE A 9 -31.15 22.20 -12.84
N SER A 10 -31.91 22.91 -12.00
CA SER A 10 -31.77 22.86 -10.55
C SER A 10 -32.14 21.47 -9.98
N ALA A 11 -33.09 20.76 -10.59
CA ALA A 11 -33.45 19.40 -10.20
C ALA A 11 -32.33 18.40 -10.54
N ILE A 12 -31.74 18.50 -11.73
CA ILE A 12 -30.59 17.70 -12.15
C ILE A 12 -29.43 17.89 -11.16
N LEU A 13 -29.08 19.14 -10.86
CA LEU A 13 -27.99 19.45 -9.92
C LEU A 13 -28.21 18.94 -8.49
N ARG A 14 -29.45 18.64 -8.08
CA ARG A 14 -29.76 18.03 -6.79
C ARG A 14 -29.75 16.49 -6.84
N ALA A 15 -30.09 15.92 -7.98
CA ALA A 15 -30.32 14.49 -8.13
C ALA A 15 -29.08 13.73 -8.63
N ASP A 16 -28.23 14.37 -9.43
CA ASP A 16 -27.06 13.75 -10.04
C ASP A 16 -25.77 14.48 -9.65
N PHE A 17 -24.94 13.79 -8.87
CA PHE A 17 -23.69 14.35 -8.39
C PHE A 17 -22.67 14.58 -9.53
N VAL A 18 -22.67 13.76 -10.58
CA VAL A 18 -21.75 13.94 -11.72
C VAL A 18 -22.07 15.23 -12.48
N SER A 19 -23.34 15.51 -12.75
CA SER A 19 -23.80 16.79 -13.31
C SER A 19 -23.46 17.97 -12.40
N PHE A 20 -23.53 17.79 -11.09
CA PHE A 20 -23.10 18.81 -10.13
C PHE A 20 -21.58 19.07 -10.20
N VAL A 21 -20.75 18.03 -10.31
CA VAL A 21 -19.30 18.13 -10.51
C VAL A 21 -18.98 18.85 -11.83
N TYR A 22 -19.65 18.47 -12.92
CA TYR A 22 -19.53 19.15 -14.22
C TYR A 22 -19.78 20.66 -14.07
N ARG A 23 -20.87 21.04 -13.41
CA ARG A 23 -21.20 22.46 -13.21
C ARG A 23 -20.19 23.18 -12.32
N CYS A 24 -19.71 22.53 -11.26
CA CYS A 24 -18.65 23.07 -10.42
C CYS A 24 -17.37 23.33 -11.22
N PHE A 25 -16.95 22.38 -12.07
CA PHE A 25 -15.75 22.52 -12.89
C PHE A 25 -15.83 23.75 -13.80
N LEU A 26 -16.93 23.91 -14.54
CA LEU A 26 -17.12 25.06 -15.45
C LEU A 26 -17.16 26.40 -14.70
N HIS A 27 -17.66 26.40 -13.47
CA HIS A 27 -17.67 27.61 -12.63
C HIS A 27 -16.27 27.99 -12.15
N LEU A 28 -15.46 27.00 -11.76
CA LEU A 28 -14.11 27.23 -11.23
C LEU A 28 -13.06 27.47 -12.32
N ASN A 29 -13.28 26.96 -13.53
CA ASN A 29 -12.34 27.02 -14.64
C ASN A 29 -13.02 27.65 -15.87
N PRO A 30 -13.31 28.96 -15.85
CA PRO A 30 -13.96 29.63 -16.97
C PRO A 30 -13.09 29.51 -18.23
N GLY A 31 -13.67 29.01 -19.32
CA GLY A 31 -12.97 28.80 -20.60
C GLY A 31 -12.26 27.45 -20.73
N ALA A 32 -12.21 26.63 -19.68
CA ALA A 32 -11.72 25.26 -19.80
C ALA A 32 -12.83 24.31 -20.28
N GLU A 33 -12.47 23.36 -21.14
CA GLU A 33 -13.36 22.27 -21.52
C GLU A 33 -13.37 21.19 -20.44
N PHE A 34 -14.57 20.75 -20.05
CA PHE A 34 -14.70 19.58 -19.19
C PHE A 34 -14.61 18.31 -20.04
N LEU A 35 -13.59 17.49 -19.78
CA LEU A 35 -13.43 16.20 -20.46
C LEU A 35 -14.11 15.09 -19.64
N PRO A 36 -15.34 14.66 -20.01
CA PRO A 36 -16.04 13.60 -19.27
C PRO A 36 -15.29 12.28 -19.39
N ASN A 37 -15.32 11.48 -18.32
CA ASN A 37 -14.75 10.15 -18.31
C ASN A 37 -15.34 9.30 -17.18
N TRP A 38 -15.26 7.97 -17.31
CA TRP A 38 -15.87 6.99 -16.40
C TRP A 38 -15.31 7.06 -14.97
N HIS A 39 -14.04 7.47 -14.78
CA HIS A 39 -13.46 7.56 -13.43
C HIS A 39 -14.18 8.58 -12.54
N ILE A 40 -14.76 9.64 -13.14
CA ILE A 40 -15.56 10.63 -12.41
C ILE A 40 -16.84 9.96 -11.88
N GLN A 41 -17.43 9.05 -12.66
CA GLN A 41 -18.58 8.24 -12.23
C GLN A 41 -18.20 7.24 -11.14
N ALA A 42 -17.03 6.59 -11.25
CA ALA A 42 -16.53 5.68 -10.22
C ALA A 42 -16.34 6.40 -8.87
N ILE A 43 -15.72 7.59 -8.87
CA ILE A 43 -15.59 8.43 -7.67
C ILE A 43 -16.96 8.84 -7.14
N ALA A 44 -17.83 9.36 -8.02
CA ALA A 44 -19.18 9.78 -7.65
C ALA A 44 -19.99 8.63 -7.02
N TYR A 45 -19.88 7.42 -7.55
CA TYR A 45 -20.55 6.24 -7.00
C TYR A 45 -20.11 5.94 -5.57
N GLN A 46 -18.80 5.92 -5.30
CA GLN A 46 -18.28 5.68 -3.95
C GLN A 46 -18.66 6.80 -2.98
N LEU A 47 -18.60 8.06 -3.42
CA LEU A 47 -19.03 9.21 -2.61
C LEU A 47 -20.54 9.17 -2.30
N GLU A 48 -21.36 8.72 -3.25
CA GLU A 48 -22.80 8.51 -3.04
C GLU A 48 -23.08 7.37 -2.05
N ARG A 49 -22.31 6.28 -2.07
CA ARG A 49 -22.37 5.23 -1.03
C ARG A 49 -22.08 5.83 0.35
N VAL A 50 -21.07 6.69 0.48
CA VAL A 50 -20.78 7.42 1.73
C VAL A 50 -21.95 8.33 2.12
N ARG A 51 -22.53 9.08 1.16
CA ARG A 51 -23.66 9.97 1.42
C ARG A 51 -24.87 9.20 1.97
N ARG A 52 -25.13 8.00 1.45
CA ARG A 52 -26.22 7.09 1.87
C ARG A 52 -25.91 6.33 3.17
N GLY A 53 -24.69 6.41 3.70
CA GLY A 53 -24.26 5.71 4.92
C GLY A 53 -23.92 4.23 4.70
N GLU A 54 -23.76 3.80 3.45
CA GLU A 54 -23.36 2.43 3.10
C GLU A 54 -21.85 2.20 3.31
N LEU A 55 -21.08 3.29 3.39
CA LEU A 55 -19.63 3.29 3.57
C LEU A 55 -19.22 4.43 4.50
N THR A 56 -18.36 4.16 5.48
CA THR A 56 -17.87 5.18 6.42
C THR A 56 -16.36 5.40 6.33
N ARG A 57 -15.62 4.55 5.61
CA ARG A 57 -14.16 4.64 5.46
C ARG A 57 -13.81 4.43 3.99
N LEU A 58 -13.43 5.50 3.30
CA LEU A 58 -13.15 5.47 1.87
C LEU A 58 -11.75 6.04 1.59
N ILE A 59 -10.96 5.31 0.82
CA ILE A 59 -9.71 5.78 0.22
C ILE A 59 -9.90 5.86 -1.29
N ILE A 60 -9.52 6.99 -1.89
CA ILE A 60 -9.48 7.20 -3.33
C ILE A 60 -8.04 7.52 -3.72
N ASN A 61 -7.37 6.59 -4.40
CA ASN A 61 -6.02 6.75 -4.90
C ASN A 61 -6.05 6.98 -6.40
N MET A 62 -5.51 8.11 -6.86
CA MET A 62 -5.45 8.41 -8.30
C MET A 62 -4.41 9.51 -8.64
N PRO A 63 -3.94 9.55 -9.90
CA PRO A 63 -2.88 10.48 -10.32
C PRO A 63 -3.22 11.96 -10.12
N PRO A 64 -2.21 12.85 -10.12
CA PRO A 64 -2.45 14.29 -10.10
C PRO A 64 -3.25 14.74 -11.33
N ARG A 65 -4.02 15.83 -11.19
CA ARG A 65 -4.77 16.49 -12.28
C ARG A 65 -5.95 15.72 -12.90
N TYR A 66 -6.39 14.62 -12.30
CA TYR A 66 -7.63 13.92 -12.68
C TYR A 66 -8.87 14.36 -11.88
N LEU A 67 -8.98 15.66 -11.54
CA LEU A 67 -10.14 16.26 -10.86
C LEU A 67 -10.50 15.72 -9.45
N LYS A 68 -9.65 14.91 -8.83
CA LYS A 68 -9.91 14.27 -7.52
C LYS A 68 -10.27 15.27 -6.42
N SER A 69 -9.45 16.30 -6.22
CA SER A 69 -9.63 17.31 -5.17
C SER A 69 -10.85 18.21 -5.41
N ILE A 70 -11.11 18.60 -6.66
CA ILE A 70 -12.33 19.36 -7.00
C ILE A 70 -13.57 18.51 -6.73
N THR A 71 -13.55 17.23 -7.12
CA THR A 71 -14.69 16.32 -6.95
C THR A 71 -14.98 16.05 -5.47
N VAL A 72 -13.96 15.67 -4.70
CA VAL A 72 -14.11 15.23 -3.30
C VAL A 72 -14.16 16.40 -2.32
N SER A 73 -13.19 17.33 -2.37
CA SER A 73 -13.03 18.35 -1.32
C SER A 73 -13.88 19.60 -1.52
N VAL A 74 -14.24 19.90 -2.78
CA VAL A 74 -14.98 21.11 -3.14
C VAL A 74 -16.43 20.76 -3.50
N ALA A 75 -16.64 20.01 -4.58
CA ALA A 75 -17.96 19.71 -5.10
C ALA A 75 -18.77 18.83 -4.15
N PHE A 76 -18.21 17.74 -3.63
CA PHE A 76 -18.95 16.88 -2.70
C PHE A 76 -19.33 17.62 -1.40
N SER A 77 -18.42 18.42 -0.84
CA SER A 77 -18.73 19.30 0.30
C SER A 77 -19.91 20.23 0.01
N ALA A 78 -19.90 20.90 -1.15
CA ALA A 78 -20.96 21.82 -1.56
C ALA A 78 -22.28 21.07 -1.82
N PHE A 79 -22.23 19.89 -2.43
CA PHE A 79 -23.40 19.07 -2.70
C PHE A 79 -24.06 18.59 -1.40
N LEU A 80 -23.28 18.08 -0.44
CA LEU A 80 -23.77 17.62 0.85
C LEU A 80 -24.42 18.74 1.66
N LEU A 81 -23.80 19.91 1.74
CA LEU A 81 -24.40 21.06 2.42
C LEU A 81 -25.61 21.62 1.66
N GLY A 82 -25.64 21.47 0.34
CA GLY A 82 -26.79 21.80 -0.49
C GLY A 82 -28.01 20.97 -0.13
N LEU A 83 -27.82 19.65 -0.01
CA LEU A 83 -28.87 18.69 0.33
C LEU A 83 -29.24 18.72 1.82
N ALA A 84 -28.25 18.84 2.70
CA ALA A 84 -28.40 18.79 4.14
C ALA A 84 -27.60 19.92 4.80
N PRO A 85 -28.15 21.14 4.88
CA PRO A 85 -27.42 22.31 5.40
C PRO A 85 -27.03 22.21 6.88
N SER A 86 -27.51 21.22 7.63
CA SER A 86 -27.15 20.96 9.03
C SER A 86 -25.87 20.13 9.20
N ARG A 87 -25.34 19.52 8.12
CA ARG A 87 -24.13 18.68 8.19
C ARG A 87 -22.90 19.49 8.59
N ARG A 88 -21.97 18.85 9.29
CA ARG A 88 -20.65 19.39 9.67
C ARG A 88 -19.54 18.64 8.96
N ILE A 89 -18.75 19.36 8.18
CA ILE A 89 -17.69 18.82 7.35
C ILE A 89 -16.35 19.42 7.81
N ILE A 90 -15.35 18.58 8.02
CA ILE A 90 -13.97 18.98 8.27
C ILE A 90 -13.17 18.62 7.02
N ALA A 91 -12.56 19.60 6.37
CA ALA A 91 -11.71 19.41 5.20
C ALA A 91 -10.25 19.75 5.54
N ILE A 92 -9.36 18.80 5.28
CA ILE A 92 -7.93 18.85 5.62
C ILE A 92 -7.09 18.62 4.39
N SER A 93 -6.04 19.41 4.22
CA SER A 93 -4.98 19.17 3.24
C SER A 93 -3.60 19.34 3.87
N TYR A 94 -2.53 18.86 3.20
CA TYR A 94 -1.17 18.87 3.75
C TYR A 94 -0.70 20.27 4.21
N GLY A 95 -1.06 21.33 3.50
CA GLY A 95 -0.56 22.69 3.75
C GLY A 95 -1.63 23.77 3.74
N ASP A 96 -1.33 24.90 4.37
CA ASP A 96 -2.26 26.02 4.53
C ASP A 96 -2.69 26.61 3.18
N GLU A 97 -1.79 26.72 2.21
CA GLU A 97 -2.09 27.24 0.86
C GLU A 97 -3.11 26.37 0.11
N LEU A 98 -2.91 25.05 0.09
CA LEU A 98 -3.82 24.12 -0.60
C LEU A 98 -5.18 24.09 0.09
N SER A 99 -5.17 24.08 1.43
CA SER A 99 -6.37 24.15 2.25
C SER A 99 -7.16 25.44 1.98
N ALA A 100 -6.47 26.58 1.95
CA ALA A 100 -7.05 27.88 1.65
C ALA A 100 -7.62 27.94 0.22
N LYS A 101 -6.92 27.38 -0.76
CA LYS A 101 -7.42 27.26 -2.15
C LYS A 101 -8.73 26.48 -2.21
N HIS A 102 -8.78 25.27 -1.62
CA HIS A 102 -10.01 24.46 -1.61
C HIS A 102 -11.16 25.16 -0.88
N ALA A 103 -10.87 25.91 0.19
CA ALA A 103 -11.87 26.72 0.87
C ALA A 103 -12.39 27.87 0.00
N SER A 104 -11.49 28.53 -0.74
CA SER A 104 -11.84 29.60 -1.68
C SER A 104 -12.73 29.07 -2.82
N ASP A 105 -12.34 27.95 -3.44
CA ASP A 105 -13.10 27.30 -4.51
C ASP A 105 -14.49 26.88 -4.01
N PHE A 106 -14.57 26.26 -2.82
CA PHE A 106 -15.84 25.93 -2.18
C PHE A 106 -16.73 27.17 -1.98
N ARG A 107 -16.17 28.27 -1.46
CA ARG A 107 -16.91 29.53 -1.29
C ARG A 107 -17.43 30.04 -2.62
N SER A 108 -16.59 30.06 -3.66
CA SER A 108 -16.97 30.49 -5.00
C SER A 108 -18.21 29.74 -5.50
N ILE A 109 -18.26 28.41 -5.28
CA ILE A 109 -19.42 27.57 -5.62
C ILE A 109 -20.66 27.96 -4.81
N VAL A 110 -20.57 27.98 -3.47
CA VAL A 110 -21.78 28.17 -2.63
C VAL A 110 -22.36 29.59 -2.69
N HIS A 111 -21.55 30.57 -3.09
CA HIS A 111 -22.01 31.94 -3.36
C HIS A 111 -22.61 32.12 -4.76
N ALA A 112 -22.36 31.18 -5.69
CA ALA A 112 -22.84 31.28 -7.06
C ALA A 112 -24.37 31.32 -7.13
N GLU A 113 -24.91 32.08 -8.07
CA GLU A 113 -26.37 32.21 -8.25
C GLU A 113 -27.02 30.86 -8.58
N TRP A 114 -26.40 30.08 -9.47
CA TRP A 114 -26.91 28.77 -9.86
C TRP A 114 -26.97 27.78 -8.68
N TYR A 115 -25.98 27.85 -7.77
CA TYR A 115 -25.96 27.01 -6.57
C TYR A 115 -27.08 27.40 -5.61
N ARG A 116 -27.22 28.71 -5.32
CA ARG A 116 -28.30 29.22 -4.45
C ARG A 116 -29.69 28.90 -4.98
N ARG A 117 -29.86 28.89 -6.31
CA ARG A 117 -31.10 28.48 -6.96
C ARG A 117 -31.34 26.97 -6.85
N ALA A 118 -30.29 26.16 -7.02
CA ALA A 118 -30.38 24.71 -6.88
C ALA A 118 -30.65 24.26 -5.43
N PHE A 119 -30.07 24.97 -4.44
CA PHE A 119 -30.16 24.62 -3.02
C PHE A 119 -30.65 25.79 -2.16
N PRO A 120 -31.93 26.20 -2.28
CA PRO A 120 -32.46 27.40 -1.61
C PRO A 120 -32.46 27.32 -0.07
N ASN A 121 -32.37 26.12 0.48
CA ASN A 121 -32.30 25.85 1.93
C ASN A 121 -30.87 25.97 2.48
N MET A 122 -29.83 25.87 1.64
CA MET A 122 -28.46 26.11 2.03
C MET A 122 -28.21 27.62 2.03
N ARG A 123 -28.27 28.22 3.23
CA ARG A 123 -28.00 29.65 3.42
C ARG A 123 -26.86 29.85 4.39
N ILE A 124 -25.97 30.76 4.04
CA ILE A 124 -24.77 31.08 4.83
C ILE A 124 -25.17 32.03 5.96
N ALA A 125 -24.82 31.67 7.19
CA ALA A 125 -24.98 32.53 8.37
C ALA A 125 -23.68 33.29 8.68
N ARG A 126 -22.53 32.65 8.52
CA ARG A 126 -21.21 33.24 8.72
C ARG A 126 -20.21 32.60 7.76
N SER A 127 -19.26 33.38 7.26
CA SER A 127 -18.16 32.89 6.44
C SER A 127 -16.86 33.60 6.85
N THR A 128 -15.84 32.81 7.15
CA THR A 128 -14.45 33.23 7.40
C THR A 128 -13.51 32.46 6.47
N GLU A 129 -12.20 32.75 6.53
CA GLU A 129 -11.18 32.04 5.76
C GLU A 129 -11.00 30.56 6.13
N SER A 130 -11.31 30.18 7.37
CA SER A 130 -11.16 28.80 7.85
C SER A 130 -12.50 28.10 8.09
N GLU A 131 -13.63 28.79 8.07
CA GLU A 131 -14.93 28.19 8.38
C GLU A 131 -16.09 28.87 7.66
N LEU A 132 -17.03 28.07 7.14
CA LEU A 132 -18.33 28.52 6.70
C LEU A 132 -19.41 27.86 7.55
N ILE A 133 -20.35 28.64 8.08
CA ILE A 133 -21.47 28.19 8.92
C ILE A 133 -22.78 28.50 8.21
N THR A 134 -23.69 27.53 8.18
CA THR A 134 -25.02 27.69 7.60
C THR A 134 -26.03 28.18 8.64
N THR A 135 -27.16 28.72 8.17
CA THR A 135 -28.32 29.09 9.01
C THR A 135 -28.97 27.90 9.72
N ARG A 136 -28.67 26.67 9.29
CA ARG A 136 -29.11 25.43 9.94
C ARG A 136 -28.05 24.86 10.90
N ARG A 137 -27.05 25.66 11.28
CA ARG A 137 -25.93 25.30 12.18
C ARG A 137 -25.04 24.15 11.68
N GLY A 138 -25.10 23.82 10.40
CA GLY A 138 -24.07 23.01 9.74
C GLY A 138 -22.86 23.87 9.41
N SER A 139 -21.76 23.24 9.03
CA SER A 139 -20.51 23.94 8.73
C SER A 139 -19.60 23.19 7.78
N ARG A 140 -18.69 23.92 7.15
CA ARG A 140 -17.46 23.39 6.54
C ARG A 140 -16.27 24.10 7.16
N LYS A 141 -15.47 23.38 7.93
CA LYS A 141 -14.23 23.86 8.52
C LYS A 141 -13.05 23.38 7.68
N THR A 142 -12.10 24.27 7.47
CA THR A 142 -10.86 24.01 6.72
C THR A 142 -9.69 24.12 7.69
N THR A 143 -8.79 23.14 7.66
CA THR A 143 -7.54 23.19 8.43
C THR A 143 -6.43 22.39 7.72
N SER A 144 -5.22 22.46 8.23
CA SER A 144 -4.06 21.69 7.74
C SER A 144 -3.66 20.62 8.77
N VAL A 145 -2.77 19.71 8.38
CA VAL A 145 -2.29 18.62 9.24
C VAL A 145 -1.60 19.14 10.53
N SER A 146 -0.99 20.33 10.48
CA SER A 146 -0.41 21.02 11.63
C SER A 146 -1.35 22.02 12.31
N GLY A 147 -2.56 22.18 11.79
CA GLY A 147 -3.54 23.15 12.27
C GLY A 147 -4.23 22.73 13.57
N THR A 148 -4.62 23.70 14.39
CA THR A 148 -5.30 23.41 15.66
C THR A 148 -6.76 23.02 15.43
N LEU A 149 -7.09 21.75 15.68
CA LEU A 149 -8.47 21.24 15.73
C LEU A 149 -9.06 21.40 17.15
N THR A 150 -9.44 22.62 17.53
CA THR A 150 -10.15 22.86 18.80
C THR A 150 -11.68 22.72 18.64
N GLY A 151 -12.29 21.98 19.59
CA GLY A 151 -13.65 22.20 20.10
C GLY A 151 -14.87 21.80 19.26
N LEU A 152 -14.72 21.31 18.03
CA LEU A 152 -15.85 20.98 17.15
C LEU A 152 -15.61 19.66 16.41
N GLY A 153 -16.55 18.71 16.51
CA GLY A 153 -16.53 17.47 15.75
C GLY A 153 -17.29 17.59 14.43
N GLY A 154 -17.20 16.54 13.61
CA GLY A 154 -17.76 16.50 12.26
C GLY A 154 -18.50 15.20 11.93
N ASP A 155 -19.51 15.32 11.07
CA ASP A 155 -20.20 14.18 10.45
C ASP A 155 -19.35 13.53 9.35
N LEU A 156 -18.48 14.34 8.71
CA LEU A 156 -17.63 13.93 7.61
C LEU A 156 -16.26 14.59 7.72
N ILE A 157 -15.21 13.78 7.62
CA ILE A 157 -13.82 14.23 7.51
C ILE A 157 -13.33 13.94 6.10
N LEU A 158 -12.88 14.98 5.40
CA LEU A 158 -12.26 14.90 4.08
C LEU A 158 -10.77 15.20 4.24
N ILE A 159 -9.93 14.28 3.81
CA ILE A 159 -8.47 14.39 3.84
C ILE A 159 -7.98 14.36 2.40
N ASP A 160 -7.38 15.44 1.93
CA ASP A 160 -7.00 15.63 0.52
C ASP A 160 -5.51 15.93 0.40
N ASP A 161 -4.78 15.00 -0.22
CA ASP A 161 -3.33 15.01 -0.36
C ASP A 161 -2.63 15.50 0.93
N PRO A 162 -2.73 14.74 2.04
CA PRO A 162 -2.25 15.15 3.37
C PRO A 162 -0.73 15.03 3.54
N GLN A 163 -0.01 14.64 2.49
CA GLN A 163 1.44 14.44 2.50
C GLN A 163 2.05 15.03 1.23
N LYS A 164 3.10 15.87 1.36
CA LYS A 164 3.94 16.24 0.22
C LYS A 164 4.82 15.05 -0.18
N PRO A 165 5.06 14.80 -1.48
CA PRO A 165 5.91 13.69 -1.91
C PRO A 165 7.32 13.70 -1.29
N VAL A 166 7.93 14.88 -1.13
CA VAL A 166 9.26 15.02 -0.52
C VAL A 166 9.23 14.66 0.97
N ASP A 167 8.16 15.04 1.67
CA ASP A 167 7.99 14.73 3.09
C ASP A 167 7.75 13.26 3.34
N ALA A 168 7.10 12.59 2.38
CA ALA A 168 6.89 11.17 2.40
C ALA A 168 8.19 10.36 2.23
N GLN A 169 9.36 10.99 2.06
CA GLN A 169 10.66 10.30 2.14
C GLN A 169 11.20 10.26 3.59
N SER A 170 10.73 11.15 4.47
CA SER A 170 11.10 11.14 5.88
C SER A 170 10.16 10.24 6.69
N GLU A 171 10.69 9.15 7.25
CA GLU A 171 9.94 8.24 8.10
C GLU A 171 9.28 8.95 9.28
N ALA A 172 10.03 9.80 9.99
CA ALA A 172 9.50 10.57 11.10
C ALA A 172 8.31 11.45 10.71
N ARG A 173 8.34 12.09 9.52
CA ARG A 173 7.21 12.89 9.02
C ARG A 173 6.02 12.01 8.63
N ARG A 174 6.25 10.89 7.92
CA ARG A 174 5.19 9.93 7.58
C ARG A 174 4.48 9.42 8.82
N THR A 175 5.25 8.92 9.78
CA THR A 175 4.74 8.38 11.06
C THR A 175 4.01 9.44 11.87
N GLY A 176 4.52 10.67 11.90
CA GLY A 176 3.84 11.78 12.58
C GLY A 176 2.46 12.08 11.99
N ILE A 177 2.31 12.07 10.66
CA ILE A 177 1.03 12.30 10.00
C ILE A 177 0.08 11.12 10.25
N ASN A 178 0.56 9.89 10.13
CA ASN A 178 -0.22 8.68 10.39
C ASN A 178 -0.78 8.68 11.81
N GLN A 179 0.07 8.96 12.81
CA GLN A 179 -0.33 9.07 14.22
C GLN A 179 -1.28 10.24 14.48
N TRP A 180 -1.06 11.40 13.85
CA TRP A 180 -1.96 12.54 14.01
C TRP A 180 -3.37 12.22 13.50
N VAL A 181 -3.48 11.56 12.33
CA VAL A 181 -4.77 11.14 11.79
C VAL A 181 -5.47 10.16 12.73
N THR A 182 -4.80 9.10 13.16
CA THR A 182 -5.44 8.07 14.00
C THR A 182 -5.74 8.54 15.41
N ASN A 183 -4.83 9.28 16.03
CA ASN A 183 -4.93 9.61 17.46
C ASN A 183 -5.68 10.92 17.70
N THR A 184 -5.56 11.88 16.77
CA THR A 184 -6.19 13.19 16.91
C THR A 184 -7.43 13.32 16.03
N LEU A 185 -7.30 13.10 14.72
CA LEU A 185 -8.37 13.41 13.78
C LEU A 185 -9.57 12.47 13.91
N MET A 186 -9.34 11.16 14.03
CA MET A 186 -10.42 10.18 14.21
C MET A 186 -11.20 10.39 15.51
N SER A 187 -10.59 11.00 16.53
CA SER A 187 -11.29 11.36 17.79
C SER A 187 -12.31 12.48 17.61
N ARG A 188 -12.28 13.21 16.49
CA ARG A 188 -13.17 14.35 16.18
C ARG A 188 -14.44 13.96 15.43
N LEU A 189 -14.65 12.68 15.16
CA LEU A 189 -15.91 12.21 14.59
C LEU A 189 -17.04 12.37 15.62
N ASP A 190 -18.13 13.05 15.25
CA ASP A 190 -19.28 13.28 16.15
C ASP A 190 -19.94 11.96 16.58
N ASN A 191 -20.05 10.98 15.66
CA ASN A 191 -20.50 9.63 15.96
C ASN A 191 -19.63 8.61 15.22
N LYS A 192 -18.83 7.82 15.94
CA LYS A 192 -17.89 6.86 15.34
C LYS A 192 -18.55 5.80 14.45
N GLN A 193 -19.84 5.51 14.65
CA GLN A 193 -20.59 4.52 13.86
C GLN A 193 -21.11 5.09 12.54
N THR A 194 -21.49 6.37 12.50
CA THR A 194 -22.18 6.96 11.34
C THR A 194 -21.35 8.02 10.63
N SER A 195 -20.38 8.63 11.30
CA SER A 195 -19.49 9.62 10.71
C SER A 195 -18.50 8.96 9.76
N ALA A 196 -18.29 9.59 8.62
CA ALA A 196 -17.45 9.06 7.56
C ALA A 196 -16.11 9.78 7.45
N VAL A 197 -15.10 9.06 6.97
CA VAL A 197 -13.78 9.59 6.65
C VAL A 197 -13.45 9.22 5.21
N ILE A 198 -13.08 10.22 4.43
CA ILE A 198 -12.68 10.05 3.02
C ILE A 198 -11.27 10.59 2.88
N LEU A 199 -10.34 9.71 2.51
CA LEU A 199 -9.00 10.07 2.07
C LEU A 199 -8.99 10.08 0.54
N VAL A 200 -8.56 11.18 -0.05
CA VAL A 200 -8.25 11.26 -1.48
C VAL A 200 -6.80 11.70 -1.62
N MET A 201 -5.99 10.92 -2.34
CA MET A 201 -4.61 11.30 -2.60
C MET A 201 -4.06 10.63 -3.86
N GLN A 202 -2.88 11.06 -4.28
CA GLN A 202 -1.98 10.18 -5.03
C GLN A 202 -1.04 9.46 -4.05
N ARG A 203 -0.74 8.20 -4.32
CA ARG A 203 0.27 7.48 -3.52
C ARG A 203 1.65 8.11 -3.71
N VAL A 204 2.40 8.19 -2.63
CA VAL A 204 3.75 8.80 -2.59
C VAL A 204 4.78 7.92 -1.90
N HIS A 205 4.34 6.96 -1.09
CA HIS A 205 5.19 6.00 -0.40
C HIS A 205 4.37 4.75 0.00
N LEU A 206 5.00 3.61 0.25
CA LEU A 206 4.29 2.43 0.75
C LEU A 206 3.55 2.74 2.06
N ASP A 207 4.27 3.27 3.05
CA ASP A 207 3.72 3.73 4.35
C ASP A 207 3.19 5.17 4.36
N ASP A 208 2.81 5.70 3.19
CA ASP A 208 2.01 6.93 3.19
C ASP A 208 0.66 6.69 3.90
N LEU A 209 -0.09 7.77 4.16
CA LEU A 209 -1.33 7.66 4.94
C LEU A 209 -2.31 6.65 4.32
N SER A 210 -2.39 6.57 2.99
CA SER A 210 -3.26 5.59 2.33
C SER A 210 -2.79 4.16 2.61
N GLY A 211 -1.50 3.87 2.45
CA GLY A 211 -0.99 2.52 2.70
C GLY A 211 -1.14 2.11 4.16
N PHE A 212 -0.85 3.03 5.08
CA PHE A 212 -1.00 2.82 6.51
C PHE A 212 -2.46 2.56 6.92
N LEU A 213 -3.42 3.37 6.45
CA LEU A 213 -4.82 3.19 6.80
C LEU A 213 -5.40 1.89 6.22
N ALA A 214 -5.07 1.58 4.96
CA ALA A 214 -5.51 0.35 4.31
C ALA A 214 -4.94 -0.92 4.95
N SER A 215 -3.70 -0.87 5.47
CA SER A 215 -3.09 -2.03 6.14
C SER A 215 -3.51 -2.18 7.61
N SER A 216 -3.97 -1.09 8.24
CA SER A 216 -4.34 -1.09 9.66
C SER A 216 -5.74 -1.67 9.93
N SER A 217 -6.63 -1.75 8.94
CA SER A 217 -8.00 -2.22 9.12
C SER A 217 -8.67 -2.60 7.79
N ASP A 218 -9.44 -3.68 7.79
CA ASP A 218 -10.27 -4.12 6.66
C ASP A 218 -11.54 -3.26 6.45
N GLU A 219 -11.78 -2.26 7.31
CA GLU A 219 -12.93 -1.35 7.17
C GLU A 219 -12.82 -0.40 5.98
N TRP A 220 -11.61 -0.16 5.47
CA TRP A 220 -11.36 0.80 4.40
C TRP A 220 -11.68 0.22 3.03
N GLU A 221 -12.68 0.78 2.36
CA GLU A 221 -12.87 0.58 0.93
C GLU A 221 -11.83 1.42 0.16
N VAL A 222 -11.11 0.79 -0.77
CA VAL A 222 -10.06 1.45 -1.56
C VAL A 222 -10.45 1.47 -3.04
N LEU A 223 -10.73 2.67 -3.57
CA LEU A 223 -10.81 2.91 -5.00
C LEU A 223 -9.43 3.34 -5.51
N SER A 224 -8.68 2.40 -6.09
CA SER A 224 -7.38 2.68 -6.71
C SER A 224 -7.50 2.75 -8.24
N LEU A 225 -7.09 3.88 -8.84
CA LEU A 225 -7.24 4.15 -10.26
C LEU A 225 -5.87 4.48 -10.89
N PRO A 226 -5.12 3.47 -11.38
CA PRO A 226 -3.83 3.70 -12.02
C PRO A 226 -3.99 4.41 -13.37
N ALA A 227 -3.02 5.26 -13.71
CA ALA A 227 -2.97 5.98 -14.98
C ALA A 227 -2.94 5.05 -16.18
N ILE A 228 -2.25 3.91 -16.09
CA ILE A 228 -2.25 2.82 -17.07
C ILE A 228 -2.74 1.55 -16.35
N ALA A 229 -3.76 0.87 -16.88
CA ALA A 229 -4.21 -0.39 -16.30
C ALA A 229 -3.11 -1.46 -16.42
N GLU A 230 -2.79 -2.15 -15.34
CA GLU A 230 -1.78 -3.22 -15.34
C GLU A 230 -2.40 -4.59 -15.67
N THR A 231 -3.65 -4.78 -15.26
CA THR A 231 -4.45 -5.97 -15.49
C THR A 231 -5.83 -5.58 -15.97
N ASP A 232 -6.54 -6.55 -16.53
CA ASP A 232 -7.96 -6.40 -16.83
C ASP A 232 -8.74 -6.22 -15.52
N ALA A 233 -9.61 -5.22 -15.46
CA ALA A 233 -10.33 -4.86 -14.24
C ALA A 233 -11.74 -4.34 -14.53
N ALA A 234 -12.69 -4.72 -13.69
CA ALA A 234 -14.05 -4.18 -13.68
C ALA A 234 -14.18 -3.15 -12.55
N VAL A 235 -14.27 -1.87 -12.89
CA VAL A 235 -14.39 -0.78 -11.91
C VAL A 235 -15.86 -0.40 -11.74
N PRO A 236 -16.43 -0.42 -10.53
CA PRO A 236 -17.81 -0.03 -10.32
C PRO A 236 -18.00 1.47 -10.58
N ILE A 237 -18.97 1.80 -11.43
CA ILE A 237 -19.36 3.18 -11.80
C ILE A 237 -20.80 3.52 -11.39
N GLY A 238 -21.51 2.54 -10.82
CA GLY A 238 -22.90 2.67 -10.39
C GLY A 238 -23.42 1.36 -9.79
N PRO A 239 -24.66 1.33 -9.27
CA PRO A 239 -25.29 0.09 -8.79
C PRO A 239 -25.37 -0.92 -9.93
N ASN A 240 -24.67 -2.05 -9.78
CA ASN A 240 -24.56 -3.10 -10.81
C ASN A 240 -24.05 -2.60 -12.18
N GLN A 241 -23.29 -1.48 -12.20
CA GLN A 241 -22.69 -0.93 -13.40
C GLN A 241 -21.17 -0.89 -13.25
N PHE A 242 -20.47 -1.39 -14.27
CA PHE A 242 -19.02 -1.51 -14.26
C PHE A 242 -18.42 -0.96 -15.55
N HIS A 243 -17.30 -0.27 -15.42
CA HIS A 243 -16.43 0.03 -16.55
C HIS A 243 -15.33 -1.04 -16.63
N LEU A 244 -15.18 -1.66 -17.79
CA LEU A 244 -14.15 -2.66 -18.04
C LEU A 244 -12.91 -1.98 -18.60
N ARG A 245 -11.79 -2.08 -17.88
CA ARG A 245 -10.47 -1.68 -18.35
C ARG A 245 -9.71 -2.93 -18.76
N LYS A 246 -8.99 -2.85 -19.87
CA LYS A 246 -8.00 -3.87 -20.26
C LYS A 246 -6.61 -3.44 -19.85
N ALA A 247 -5.72 -4.40 -19.61
CA ALA A 247 -4.31 -4.14 -19.41
C ALA A 247 -3.75 -3.27 -20.55
N GLY A 248 -3.08 -2.17 -20.18
CA GLY A 248 -2.55 -1.17 -21.09
C GLY A 248 -3.47 0.04 -21.35
N ASP A 249 -4.72 0.04 -20.89
CA ASP A 249 -5.64 1.17 -21.10
C ASP A 249 -5.27 2.39 -20.24
N ALA A 250 -5.24 3.58 -20.86
CA ALA A 250 -5.07 4.83 -20.12
C ALA A 250 -6.32 5.15 -19.29
N LEU A 251 -6.14 5.79 -18.13
CA LEU A 251 -7.21 6.20 -17.24
C LEU A 251 -8.14 7.20 -17.93
N HIS A 252 -7.57 8.20 -18.61
CA HIS A 252 -8.30 9.21 -19.37
C HIS A 252 -7.58 9.52 -20.69
N PRO A 253 -7.77 8.70 -21.75
CA PRO A 253 -7.02 8.84 -23.00
C PRO A 253 -7.14 10.21 -23.67
N ALA A 254 -8.27 10.90 -23.50
CA ALA A 254 -8.48 12.25 -24.06
C ALA A 254 -7.76 13.35 -23.27
N HIS A 255 -7.38 13.09 -22.02
CA HIS A 255 -6.58 14.01 -21.19
C HIS A 255 -5.09 13.69 -21.27
N GLU A 256 -4.72 12.42 -21.09
CA GLU A 256 -3.35 11.92 -21.20
C GLU A 256 -3.36 10.60 -21.98
N SER A 257 -2.82 10.62 -23.21
CA SER A 257 -2.68 9.41 -24.01
C SER A 257 -1.62 8.46 -23.43
N ILE A 258 -1.62 7.20 -23.86
CA ILE A 258 -0.60 6.23 -23.45
C ILE A 258 0.81 6.68 -23.81
N GLU A 259 0.99 7.30 -24.98
CA GLU A 259 2.29 7.83 -25.41
C GLU A 259 2.76 8.97 -24.50
N MET A 260 1.84 9.84 -24.07
CA MET A 260 2.14 10.91 -23.12
C MET A 260 2.49 10.35 -21.74
N LEU A 261 1.73 9.37 -21.25
CA LEU A 261 1.99 8.70 -19.97
C LEU A 261 3.35 7.98 -19.98
N ARG A 262 3.73 7.33 -21.09
CA ARG A 262 5.06 6.73 -21.26
C ARG A 262 6.18 7.76 -21.25
N LYS A 263 5.99 8.93 -21.87
CA LYS A 263 6.95 10.05 -21.80
C LYS A 263 7.06 10.62 -20.38
N LEU A 264 5.94 10.73 -19.66
CA LEU A 264 5.92 11.14 -18.26
C LEU A 264 6.68 10.14 -17.38
N GLN A 265 6.49 8.83 -17.60
CA GLN A 265 7.24 7.77 -16.91
C GLN A 265 8.76 7.91 -17.11
N GLN A 266 9.21 8.20 -18.33
CA GLN A 266 10.63 8.44 -18.62
C GLN A 266 11.17 9.70 -17.93
N THR A 267 10.34 10.74 -17.81
CA THR A 267 10.74 12.03 -17.23
C THR A 267 10.79 11.99 -15.69
N LEU A 268 9.80 11.36 -15.06
CA LEU A 268 9.68 11.28 -13.60
C LEU A 268 10.56 10.18 -12.99
N GLY A 269 10.94 9.19 -13.79
CA GLY A 269 11.56 7.97 -13.32
C GLY A 269 10.54 6.91 -12.89
N PRO A 270 10.93 5.63 -12.89
CA PRO A 270 10.03 4.50 -12.68
C PRO A 270 9.36 4.53 -11.29
N ASP A 271 10.09 4.87 -10.23
CA ASP A 271 9.60 4.81 -8.85
C ASP A 271 8.54 5.88 -8.56
N VAL A 272 8.81 7.11 -9.01
CA VAL A 272 7.88 8.25 -8.86
C VAL A 272 6.63 8.01 -9.70
N PHE A 273 6.76 7.44 -10.90
CA PHE A 273 5.62 7.09 -11.74
C PHE A 273 4.80 5.94 -11.13
N ALA A 274 5.46 4.89 -10.62
CA ALA A 274 4.81 3.76 -9.96
C ALA A 274 3.98 4.23 -8.75
N ALA A 275 4.57 5.08 -7.91
CA ALA A 275 3.86 5.69 -6.78
C ALA A 275 2.71 6.61 -7.26
N GLN A 276 3.03 7.70 -7.94
CA GLN A 276 2.08 8.80 -8.12
C GLN A 276 1.08 8.57 -9.26
N TYR A 277 1.43 7.78 -10.27
CA TYR A 277 0.57 7.52 -11.44
C TYR A 277 -0.04 6.11 -11.39
N GLN A 278 0.74 5.09 -11.05
CA GLN A 278 0.20 3.72 -10.93
C GLN A 278 -0.45 3.42 -9.57
N GLN A 279 -0.33 4.31 -8.58
CA GLN A 279 -0.82 4.09 -7.22
C GLN A 279 -0.21 2.87 -6.53
N ALA A 280 0.96 2.44 -7.01
CA ALA A 280 1.72 1.28 -6.57
C ALA A 280 3.13 1.73 -6.20
N PRO A 281 3.28 2.48 -5.09
CA PRO A 281 4.60 2.91 -4.64
C PRO A 281 5.49 1.69 -4.41
N VAL A 282 6.72 1.77 -4.91
CA VAL A 282 7.73 0.75 -4.68
C VAL A 282 8.60 1.15 -3.48
N PRO A 283 9.18 0.19 -2.75
CA PRO A 283 10.16 0.46 -1.72
C PRO A 283 11.28 1.38 -2.22
N ALA A 284 11.76 2.30 -1.37
CA ALA A 284 13.01 3.00 -1.65
C ALA A 284 14.13 1.95 -1.80
N GLY A 285 14.72 1.86 -3.00
CA GLY A 285 15.73 0.85 -3.37
C GLY A 285 15.25 -0.23 -4.35
N GLY A 286 13.95 -0.26 -4.71
CA GLY A 286 13.35 -1.28 -5.56
C GLY A 286 13.16 -2.62 -4.84
N ALA A 287 12.42 -3.56 -5.46
CA ALA A 287 12.42 -4.95 -4.99
C ALA A 287 13.85 -5.50 -5.12
N MET A 288 14.40 -6.00 -4.01
CA MET A 288 15.79 -6.49 -4.03
C MET A 288 15.95 -7.74 -4.89
N ILE A 289 14.88 -8.48 -5.12
CA ILE A 289 14.86 -9.63 -6.02
C ILE A 289 13.78 -9.39 -7.07
N LYS A 290 14.13 -9.56 -8.35
CA LYS A 290 13.20 -9.39 -9.47
C LYS A 290 12.57 -10.72 -9.86
N ARG A 291 11.30 -10.69 -10.27
CA ARG A 291 10.58 -11.89 -10.71
C ARG A 291 11.28 -12.63 -11.85
N ASP A 292 11.85 -11.91 -12.82
CA ASP A 292 12.55 -12.49 -13.96
C ASP A 292 13.88 -13.19 -13.59
N TRP A 293 14.36 -13.05 -12.34
CA TRP A 293 15.53 -13.75 -11.82
C TRP A 293 15.20 -15.09 -11.18
N LEU A 294 13.93 -15.33 -10.83
CA LEU A 294 13.52 -16.58 -10.20
C LEU A 294 13.61 -17.72 -11.21
N ARG A 295 14.32 -18.79 -10.83
CA ARG A 295 14.47 -20.01 -11.64
C ARG A 295 13.75 -21.16 -10.96
N TYR A 296 13.23 -22.07 -11.77
CA TYR A 296 12.39 -23.17 -11.31
C TYR A 296 12.88 -24.49 -11.86
N TYR A 297 12.78 -25.54 -11.06
CA TYR A 297 13.07 -26.92 -11.46
C TYR A 297 11.87 -27.83 -11.18
N ASP A 298 11.79 -28.92 -11.94
CA ASP A 298 10.75 -29.95 -11.76
C ASP A 298 11.29 -31.11 -10.90
N ASP A 299 12.50 -31.60 -11.21
CA ASP A 299 13.24 -32.59 -10.42
C ASP A 299 14.60 -32.05 -9.97
N ALA A 300 14.94 -32.27 -8.70
CA ALA A 300 16.22 -31.86 -8.14
C ALA A 300 17.37 -32.72 -8.73
N PRO A 301 18.59 -32.17 -8.88
CA PRO A 301 19.72 -32.94 -9.39
C PRO A 301 20.06 -34.13 -8.47
N PRO A 302 20.59 -35.24 -9.03
CA PRO A 302 21.02 -36.38 -8.22
C PRO A 302 22.03 -36.01 -7.13
N ARG A 303 21.92 -36.65 -5.96
CA ARG A 303 22.79 -36.35 -4.79
C ARG A 303 24.16 -37.00 -4.85
N ASP A 304 24.37 -37.94 -5.78
CA ASP A 304 25.60 -38.69 -6.00
C ASP A 304 26.62 -37.95 -6.91
N VAL A 305 26.27 -36.74 -7.37
CA VAL A 305 27.21 -35.88 -8.10
C VAL A 305 28.34 -35.42 -7.18
N LEU A 306 29.59 -35.55 -7.66
CA LEU A 306 30.78 -35.13 -6.93
C LEU A 306 30.68 -33.64 -6.54
N GLY A 307 30.87 -33.31 -5.27
CA GLY A 307 30.74 -31.94 -4.75
C GLY A 307 29.31 -31.51 -4.43
N CYS A 308 28.33 -32.41 -4.49
CA CYS A 308 26.98 -32.15 -4.00
C CYS A 308 26.98 -32.05 -2.46
N ARG A 309 26.50 -30.93 -1.92
CA ARG A 309 26.30 -30.72 -0.48
C ARG A 309 24.84 -30.44 -0.16
N ILE A 310 24.38 -30.92 0.99
CA ILE A 310 23.08 -30.58 1.55
C ILE A 310 23.33 -29.66 2.73
N ILE A 311 22.72 -28.48 2.75
CA ILE A 311 22.81 -27.55 3.88
C ILE A 311 21.42 -27.20 4.38
N GLN A 312 21.33 -26.88 5.67
CA GLN A 312 20.14 -26.32 6.29
C GLN A 312 20.46 -24.94 6.84
N SER A 313 19.56 -23.99 6.66
CA SER A 313 19.70 -22.65 7.21
C SER A 313 18.52 -22.32 8.09
N TRP A 314 18.79 -22.08 9.36
CA TRP A 314 17.80 -21.72 10.36
C TRP A 314 17.84 -20.23 10.66
N ASP A 315 16.67 -19.61 10.52
CA ASP A 315 16.34 -18.33 11.14
C ASP A 315 15.36 -18.61 12.29
N THR A 316 15.77 -18.28 13.51
CA THR A 316 15.03 -18.66 14.72
C THR A 316 14.60 -17.42 15.47
N ALA A 317 13.30 -17.34 15.81
CA ALA A 317 12.78 -16.28 16.66
C ALA A 317 12.44 -16.78 18.07
N ALA A 318 12.43 -15.86 19.04
CA ALA A 318 12.15 -16.17 20.44
C ALA A 318 11.28 -15.09 21.11
N LYS A 319 9.99 -15.38 21.29
CA LYS A 319 9.16 -14.81 22.36
C LYS A 319 8.29 -15.93 22.92
N ASN A 320 7.71 -15.73 24.10
CA ASN A 320 6.77 -16.66 24.72
C ASN A 320 5.32 -16.20 24.48
N GLY A 321 4.44 -17.08 23.99
CA GLY A 321 2.98 -16.86 23.93
C GLY A 321 2.38 -16.82 22.50
N ALA A 322 1.09 -16.52 22.38
CA ALA A 322 0.38 -16.49 21.08
C ALA A 322 0.89 -15.41 20.08
N GLN A 323 1.96 -14.69 20.42
CA GLN A 323 2.67 -13.70 19.61
C GLN A 323 4.11 -14.12 19.27
N ASN A 324 4.39 -15.43 19.17
CA ASN A 324 5.70 -15.88 18.73
C ASN A 324 5.98 -15.39 17.30
N ASP A 325 7.15 -14.78 17.12
CA ASP A 325 7.72 -14.45 15.82
C ASP A 325 8.02 -15.77 15.07
N TRP A 326 8.09 -15.76 13.73
CA TRP A 326 8.20 -17.00 12.95
C TRP A 326 9.63 -17.57 13.01
N SER A 327 9.75 -18.89 13.04
CA SER A 327 11.00 -19.60 12.79
C SER A 327 10.94 -20.28 11.43
N VAL A 328 12.04 -20.23 10.68
CA VAL A 328 12.14 -20.78 9.32
C VAL A 328 13.38 -21.65 9.18
N CYS A 329 13.20 -22.81 8.54
CA CYS A 329 14.28 -23.63 8.02
C CYS A 329 14.15 -23.74 6.50
N THR A 330 15.22 -23.39 5.78
CA THR A 330 15.36 -23.72 4.36
C THR A 330 16.40 -24.81 4.18
N THR A 331 16.04 -25.87 3.46
CA THR A 331 16.97 -26.98 3.13
C THR A 331 17.39 -26.86 1.67
N TRP A 332 18.69 -26.87 1.43
CA TRP A 332 19.28 -26.64 0.11
C TRP A 332 20.18 -27.77 -0.33
N GLN A 333 20.17 -28.05 -1.63
CA GLN A 333 21.23 -28.78 -2.30
C GLN A 333 22.12 -27.78 -3.06
N VAL A 334 23.42 -27.82 -2.76
CA VAL A 334 24.44 -27.03 -3.44
C VAL A 334 25.20 -27.96 -4.38
N ALA A 335 25.15 -27.68 -5.69
CA ALA A 335 25.82 -28.48 -6.71
C ALA A 335 26.25 -27.58 -7.88
N ASP A 336 27.52 -27.69 -8.28
CA ASP A 336 28.10 -26.91 -9.39
C ASP A 336 27.82 -25.39 -9.28
N GLY A 337 27.96 -24.84 -8.07
CA GLY A 337 27.70 -23.43 -7.78
C GLY A 337 26.23 -22.99 -7.84
N ASN A 338 25.29 -23.91 -8.04
CA ASN A 338 23.84 -23.69 -7.99
C ASN A 338 23.26 -24.14 -6.65
N TYR A 339 22.21 -23.46 -6.22
CA TYR A 339 21.48 -23.71 -4.99
C TYR A 339 20.04 -24.10 -5.33
N TYR A 340 19.66 -25.33 -5.00
CA TYR A 340 18.32 -25.87 -5.23
C TYR A 340 17.59 -25.99 -3.89
N LEU A 341 16.50 -25.24 -3.72
CA LEU A 341 15.69 -25.31 -2.52
C LEU A 341 14.93 -26.65 -2.52
N LEU A 342 15.20 -27.53 -1.56
CA LEU A 342 14.58 -28.84 -1.45
C LEU A 342 13.34 -28.84 -0.56
N ASP A 343 13.38 -28.06 0.52
CA ASP A 343 12.29 -28.00 1.50
C ASP A 343 12.30 -26.65 2.23
N LEU A 344 11.12 -26.22 2.68
CA LEU A 344 10.94 -25.03 3.48
C LEU A 344 9.93 -25.32 4.58
N VAL A 345 10.38 -25.22 5.83
CA VAL A 345 9.53 -25.34 7.01
C VAL A 345 9.45 -24.00 7.70
N ARG A 346 8.22 -23.52 7.91
CA ARG A 346 7.92 -22.26 8.58
C ARG A 346 6.87 -22.49 9.65
N GLY A 347 7.11 -22.01 10.86
CA GLY A 347 6.19 -22.19 11.98
C GLY A 347 6.46 -21.26 13.15
N ARG A 348 5.44 -21.07 13.99
CA ARG A 348 5.57 -20.43 15.30
C ARG A 348 5.77 -21.53 16.33
N PHE A 349 7.02 -21.84 16.61
CA PHE A 349 7.38 -22.95 17.48
C PHE A 349 7.71 -22.45 18.89
N GLU A 350 7.17 -23.13 19.89
CA GLU A 350 7.77 -23.11 21.23
C GLU A 350 9.09 -23.89 21.18
N TYR A 351 10.06 -23.53 22.02
CA TYR A 351 11.43 -24.04 21.91
C TYR A 351 11.54 -25.58 21.85
N PRO A 352 10.84 -26.38 22.68
CA PRO A 352 10.90 -27.85 22.56
C PRO A 352 10.44 -28.37 21.19
N VAL A 353 9.40 -27.75 20.61
CA VAL A 353 8.88 -28.10 19.29
C VAL A 353 9.86 -27.68 18.19
N LEU A 354 10.51 -26.51 18.33
CA LEU A 354 11.54 -26.04 17.41
C LEU A 354 12.70 -27.04 17.33
N ARG A 355 13.21 -27.47 18.50
CA ARG A 355 14.27 -28.48 18.60
C ARG A 355 13.88 -29.79 17.95
N ASP A 356 12.71 -30.33 18.30
CA ASP A 356 12.25 -31.62 17.78
C ASP A 356 12.07 -31.56 16.25
N THR A 357 11.55 -30.45 15.73
CA THR A 357 11.44 -30.17 14.30
C THR A 357 12.82 -30.12 13.63
N ALA A 358 13.79 -29.45 14.24
CA ALA A 358 15.15 -29.36 13.71
C ALA A 358 15.85 -30.73 13.63
N LEU A 359 15.70 -31.56 14.66
CA LEU A 359 16.22 -32.93 14.67
C LEU A 359 15.54 -33.82 13.62
N GLU A 360 14.22 -33.67 13.44
CA GLU A 360 13.49 -34.40 12.40
C GLU A 360 14.01 -34.04 11.00
N LEU A 361 14.17 -32.74 10.72
CA LEU A 361 14.69 -32.26 9.45
C LEU A 361 16.14 -32.70 9.23
N ALA A 362 16.99 -32.66 10.25
CA ALA A 362 18.37 -33.14 10.17
C ALA A 362 18.42 -34.65 9.83
N ARG A 363 17.60 -35.48 10.49
CA ARG A 363 17.53 -36.93 10.19
C ARG A 363 17.00 -37.22 8.79
N ARG A 364 15.98 -36.47 8.35
CA ARG A 364 15.34 -36.65 7.04
C ARG A 364 16.28 -36.29 5.90
N PHE A 365 16.95 -35.15 5.99
CA PHE A 365 17.74 -34.62 4.88
C PHE A 365 19.23 -34.98 4.95
N LYS A 366 19.74 -35.32 6.14
CA LYS A 366 21.15 -35.59 6.42
C LYS A 366 22.03 -34.46 5.89
N PRO A 367 21.85 -33.22 6.40
CA PRO A 367 22.65 -32.09 5.97
C PRO A 367 24.12 -32.34 6.32
N HIS A 368 25.00 -31.89 5.44
CA HIS A 368 26.43 -31.83 5.70
C HIS A 368 26.74 -30.71 6.69
N GLU A 369 25.88 -29.69 6.72
CA GLU A 369 26.06 -28.52 7.58
C GLU A 369 24.72 -27.86 7.90
N ILE A 370 24.57 -27.44 9.15
CA ILE A 370 23.40 -26.73 9.66
C ILE A 370 23.86 -25.34 10.09
N LEU A 371 23.45 -24.33 9.33
CA LEU A 371 23.72 -22.92 9.58
C LEU A 371 22.67 -22.38 10.54
N ILE A 372 23.10 -21.82 11.66
CA ILE A 372 22.20 -21.26 12.68
C ILE A 372 22.75 -19.92 13.14
N GLU A 373 21.91 -18.90 13.16
CA GLU A 373 22.31 -17.58 13.65
C GLU A 373 22.71 -17.62 15.14
N GLU A 374 23.84 -17.00 15.51
CA GLU A 374 24.29 -16.84 16.90
C GLU A 374 23.48 -15.77 17.67
N ALA A 375 22.15 -15.87 17.64
CA ALA A 375 21.26 -14.93 18.31
C ALA A 375 20.14 -15.66 19.08
N SER A 376 19.85 -15.18 20.29
CA SER A 376 18.70 -15.62 21.12
C SER A 376 18.54 -17.15 21.19
N THR A 377 17.46 -17.70 20.62
CA THR A 377 17.15 -19.15 20.60
C THR A 377 18.07 -19.96 19.69
N GLY A 378 18.72 -19.33 18.70
CA GLY A 378 19.66 -19.98 17.81
C GLY A 378 20.89 -20.53 18.53
N ILE A 379 21.36 -19.83 19.59
CA ILE A 379 22.48 -20.30 20.42
C ILE A 379 22.14 -21.62 21.12
N ALA A 380 20.96 -21.70 21.72
CA ALA A 380 20.52 -22.90 22.44
C ALA A 380 20.27 -24.06 21.46
N LEU A 381 19.63 -23.78 20.32
CA LEU A 381 19.40 -24.78 19.27
C LEU A 381 20.72 -25.31 18.70
N ALA A 382 21.72 -24.44 18.48
CA ALA A 382 23.03 -24.83 17.98
C ALA A 382 23.79 -25.74 18.95
N GLN A 383 23.73 -25.46 20.26
CA GLN A 383 24.34 -26.29 21.29
C GLN A 383 23.72 -27.69 21.32
N GLU A 384 22.39 -27.77 21.37
CA GLU A 384 21.68 -29.05 21.45
C GLU A 384 21.88 -29.90 20.18
N LEU A 385 21.85 -29.28 18.99
CA LEU A 385 22.15 -29.99 17.75
C LEU A 385 23.62 -30.43 17.70
N GLY A 386 24.55 -29.63 18.23
CA GLY A 386 25.97 -29.98 18.29
C GLY A 386 26.30 -31.17 19.19
N ASP A 387 25.45 -31.48 20.18
CA ASP A 387 25.59 -32.67 21.02
C ASP A 387 25.23 -33.99 20.29
N HIS A 388 24.60 -33.89 19.11
CA HIS A 388 24.27 -35.05 18.28
C HIS A 388 25.35 -35.31 17.22
N ALA A 389 25.93 -36.52 17.25
CA ALA A 389 27.04 -36.91 16.36
C ALA A 389 26.76 -36.81 14.85
N ASP A 390 25.49 -36.84 14.44
CA ASP A 390 25.07 -36.76 13.03
C ASP A 390 24.82 -35.33 12.55
N CYS A 391 25.04 -34.32 13.40
CA CYS A 391 24.80 -32.92 13.10
C CYS A 391 26.11 -32.13 13.14
N PHE A 392 26.46 -31.51 12.02
CA PHE A 392 27.53 -30.54 11.98
C PHE A 392 26.92 -29.14 11.96
N VAL A 393 27.02 -28.42 13.08
CA VAL A 393 26.43 -27.09 13.24
C VAL A 393 27.49 -26.03 13.02
N ASN A 394 27.19 -25.07 12.14
CA ASN A 394 28.02 -23.89 11.92
C ASN A 394 27.27 -22.63 12.39
N PRO A 395 27.68 -22.06 13.54
CA PRO A 395 27.08 -20.83 14.04
C PRO A 395 27.47 -19.62 13.17
N ILE A 396 26.47 -18.84 12.74
CA ILE A 396 26.66 -17.67 11.87
C ILE A 396 26.55 -16.39 12.68
N LYS A 397 27.58 -15.54 12.61
CA LYS A 397 27.56 -14.17 13.15
C LYS A 397 27.00 -13.20 12.13
N VAL A 398 26.08 -12.35 12.57
CA VAL A 398 25.44 -11.34 11.71
C VAL A 398 26.19 -10.02 11.83
N ASP A 399 27.00 -9.71 10.82
CA ASP A 399 27.81 -8.48 10.76
C ASP A 399 27.17 -7.35 9.93
N HIS A 400 26.08 -7.64 9.21
CA HIS A 400 25.35 -6.68 8.37
C HIS A 400 23.84 -6.71 8.64
N ASP A 401 23.17 -5.57 8.41
CA ASP A 401 21.71 -5.52 8.45
C ASP A 401 21.09 -6.43 7.37
N LYS A 402 19.84 -6.86 7.58
CA LYS A 402 19.15 -7.83 6.70
C LYS A 402 19.19 -7.42 5.23
N ILE A 403 18.97 -6.12 4.97
CA ILE A 403 19.04 -5.52 3.64
C ILE A 403 20.45 -5.69 3.05
N GLY A 404 21.51 -5.37 3.80
CA GLY A 404 22.89 -5.59 3.36
C GLY A 404 23.17 -7.05 3.00
N ARG A 405 22.70 -8.02 3.80
CA ARG A 405 22.90 -9.46 3.54
C ARG A 405 22.28 -9.89 2.21
N VAL A 406 21.04 -9.49 1.94
CA VAL A 406 20.34 -9.83 0.69
C VAL A 406 20.98 -9.13 -0.50
N TYR A 407 21.45 -7.89 -0.34
CA TYR A 407 22.11 -7.12 -1.40
C TYR A 407 23.35 -7.84 -1.94
N VAL A 408 24.18 -8.41 -1.04
CA VAL A 408 25.37 -9.18 -1.42
C VAL A 408 24.99 -10.43 -2.22
N GLN A 409 23.89 -11.10 -1.87
CA GLN A 409 23.46 -12.34 -2.52
C GLN A 409 22.65 -12.12 -3.81
N GLN A 410 22.23 -10.89 -4.10
CA GLN A 410 21.45 -10.53 -5.29
C GLN A 410 22.10 -11.01 -6.59
N GLY A 411 23.44 -10.97 -6.66
CA GLY A 411 24.21 -11.46 -7.80
C GLY A 411 23.96 -12.93 -8.14
N LYS A 412 23.70 -13.79 -7.14
CA LYS A 412 23.42 -15.23 -7.34
C LYS A 412 22.04 -15.44 -7.99
N PHE A 413 21.03 -14.64 -7.59
CA PHE A 413 19.72 -14.62 -8.24
C PHE A 413 19.83 -14.13 -9.68
N ALA A 414 20.49 -12.99 -9.90
CA ALA A 414 20.64 -12.41 -11.23
C ALA A 414 21.42 -13.33 -12.19
N ALA A 415 22.40 -14.08 -11.68
CA ALA A 415 23.16 -15.08 -12.43
C ALA A 415 22.38 -16.39 -12.70
N GLY A 416 21.16 -16.53 -12.18
CA GLY A 416 20.32 -17.72 -12.37
C GLY A 416 20.82 -18.94 -11.61
N ARG A 417 21.50 -18.75 -10.46
CA ARG A 417 22.06 -19.83 -9.64
C ARG A 417 21.15 -20.32 -8.52
N VAL A 418 20.01 -19.68 -8.31
CA VAL A 418 19.06 -20.01 -7.23
C VAL A 418 17.79 -20.60 -7.84
N TRP A 419 17.48 -21.84 -7.49
CA TRP A 419 16.44 -22.66 -8.12
C TRP A 419 15.38 -23.08 -7.10
N PHE A 420 14.11 -22.89 -7.48
CA PHE A 420 12.95 -23.19 -6.66
C PHE A 420 12.13 -24.37 -7.24
N PRO A 421 11.56 -25.25 -6.40
CA PRO A 421 10.75 -26.37 -6.87
C PRO A 421 9.40 -25.88 -7.39
N ARG A 422 9.09 -26.13 -8.68
CA ARG A 422 7.89 -25.58 -9.35
C ARG A 422 6.57 -25.99 -8.70
N ASN A 423 6.52 -27.20 -8.14
CA ASN A 423 5.30 -27.81 -7.61
C ASN A 423 5.23 -27.81 -6.07
N ALA A 424 6.08 -27.02 -5.40
CA ALA A 424 6.08 -26.96 -3.94
C ALA A 424 4.90 -26.14 -3.39
N PRO A 425 4.23 -26.61 -2.32
CA PRO A 425 3.09 -25.92 -1.73
C PRO A 425 3.45 -24.55 -1.12
N PHE A 426 4.69 -24.36 -0.68
CA PHE A 426 5.17 -23.11 -0.09
C PHE A 426 5.60 -22.06 -1.12
N LEU A 427 5.69 -22.39 -2.41
CA LEU A 427 6.34 -21.55 -3.42
C LEU A 427 5.67 -20.19 -3.57
N ALA A 428 4.33 -20.14 -3.64
CA ALA A 428 3.60 -18.90 -3.87
C ALA A 428 3.77 -17.88 -2.74
N GLU A 429 3.77 -18.35 -1.49
CA GLU A 429 4.02 -17.50 -0.32
C GLU A 429 5.48 -17.02 -0.27
N LEU A 430 6.42 -17.91 -0.59
CA LEU A 430 7.84 -17.58 -0.64
C LEU A 430 8.15 -16.52 -1.71
N GLU A 431 7.60 -16.68 -2.92
CA GLU A 431 7.79 -15.70 -4.01
C GLU A 431 7.25 -14.32 -3.63
N MET A 432 6.09 -14.28 -2.98
CA MET A 432 5.51 -13.04 -2.51
C MET A 432 6.47 -12.34 -1.53
N GLU A 433 7.06 -13.09 -0.60
CA GLU A 433 8.02 -12.56 0.38
C GLU A 433 9.31 -12.05 -0.31
N LEU A 434 9.92 -12.85 -1.20
CA LEU A 434 11.14 -12.49 -1.94
C LEU A 434 10.95 -11.23 -2.81
N LEU A 435 9.79 -11.09 -3.46
CA LEU A 435 9.50 -9.97 -4.36
C LEU A 435 9.06 -8.70 -3.64
N THR A 436 8.68 -8.80 -2.37
CA THR A 436 8.26 -7.65 -1.54
C THR A 436 9.32 -7.21 -0.53
N PHE A 437 10.36 -8.02 -0.29
CA PHE A 437 11.51 -7.66 0.55
C PHE A 437 12.24 -6.40 0.03
N PRO A 438 12.61 -5.45 0.92
CA PRO A 438 12.62 -5.55 2.38
C PRO A 438 11.35 -5.06 3.10
N GLN A 439 10.30 -4.72 2.36
CA GLN A 439 9.10 -4.05 2.92
C GLN A 439 7.89 -5.00 3.05
N GLY A 440 8.09 -6.30 2.82
CA GLY A 440 7.09 -7.33 3.11
C GLY A 440 6.78 -7.39 4.61
N ARG A 441 5.57 -7.82 4.97
CA ARG A 441 5.15 -7.98 6.38
C ARG A 441 6.03 -9.00 7.13
N HIS A 442 6.63 -9.91 6.38
CA HIS A 442 7.51 -10.95 6.85
C HIS A 442 8.81 -10.90 6.06
N ASP A 443 9.91 -11.18 6.74
CA ASP A 443 11.26 -11.26 6.16
C ASP A 443 12.02 -12.53 6.57
N ASP A 444 11.43 -13.35 7.45
CA ASP A 444 12.06 -14.53 8.06
C ASP A 444 12.52 -15.57 7.01
N GLN A 445 11.75 -15.76 5.92
CA GLN A 445 12.16 -16.67 4.86
C GLN A 445 13.35 -16.09 4.10
N VAL A 446 13.33 -14.79 3.82
CA VAL A 446 14.41 -14.12 3.09
C VAL A 446 15.71 -14.13 3.88
N ASP A 447 15.64 -14.02 5.21
CA ASP A 447 16.80 -14.14 6.09
C ASP A 447 17.43 -15.52 6.02
N SER A 448 16.63 -16.58 6.23
CA SER A 448 17.10 -17.96 6.12
C SER A 448 17.76 -18.24 4.76
N ILE A 449 17.17 -17.74 3.66
CA ILE A 449 17.72 -17.88 2.31
C ILE A 449 19.02 -17.09 2.15
N SER A 450 19.08 -15.85 2.60
CA SER A 450 20.29 -15.01 2.47
C SER A 450 21.48 -15.63 3.22
N GLN A 451 21.24 -16.24 4.38
CA GLN A 451 22.22 -16.98 5.15
C GLN A 451 22.68 -18.24 4.40
N ALA A 452 21.74 -19.02 3.85
CA ALA A 452 22.08 -20.21 3.04
C ALA A 452 22.91 -19.85 1.81
N LEU A 453 22.58 -18.74 1.14
CA LEU A 453 23.31 -18.27 -0.03
C LEU A 453 24.67 -17.69 0.35
N ALA A 454 24.86 -17.15 1.55
CA ALA A 454 26.17 -16.72 2.02
C ALA A 454 27.14 -17.89 2.26
N TYR A 455 26.63 -19.13 2.29
CA TYR A 455 27.47 -20.33 2.35
C TYR A 455 28.43 -20.39 1.15
N GLU A 456 29.72 -20.33 1.44
CA GLU A 456 30.79 -20.56 0.46
C GLU A 456 31.42 -21.92 0.72
N ASP A 457 31.40 -22.77 -0.31
CA ASP A 457 32.11 -24.04 -0.30
C ASP A 457 33.62 -23.77 -0.41
N ASN A 458 34.24 -23.41 0.71
CA ASN A 458 35.69 -23.40 0.83
C ASN A 458 36.13 -24.86 0.78
N GLY A 459 36.49 -25.35 -0.41
CA GLY A 459 36.85 -26.74 -0.73
C GLY A 459 38.06 -27.31 0.01
N TYR A 460 38.21 -27.05 1.30
CA TYR A 460 39.08 -27.79 2.20
C TYR A 460 38.44 -29.14 2.51
N ASP A 461 39.07 -30.18 1.99
CA ASP A 461 38.79 -31.56 2.37
C ASP A 461 39.18 -31.79 3.84
N TYR A 462 38.20 -31.75 4.74
CA TYR A 462 38.40 -32.07 6.16
C TYR A 462 38.48 -33.58 6.43
N THR A 463 38.32 -34.44 5.40
CA THR A 463 38.32 -35.89 5.58
C THR A 463 39.72 -36.50 5.62
N PHE A 464 40.78 -35.71 5.39
CA PHE A 464 42.15 -36.21 5.26
C PHE A 464 42.25 -37.46 4.35
N SER A 465 41.43 -37.55 3.29
CA SER A 465 41.34 -38.74 2.44
C SER A 465 42.62 -39.06 1.62
N TRP A 466 43.67 -38.25 1.80
CA TRP A 466 44.99 -38.40 1.18
C TRP A 466 46.11 -38.73 2.19
N LEU A 467 45.77 -39.10 3.42
CA LEU A 467 46.64 -39.81 4.37
C LEU A 467 46.10 -41.23 4.58
#